data_AF-A0A8J5HID5-F1
#
_entry.id   AF-A0A8J5HID5-F1
#
_cell.length_a   1.000
_cell.length_b   1.000
_cell.length_c   1.000
_cell.angle_alpha   90.00
_cell.angle_beta   90.00
_cell.angle_gamma   90.00
#
_symmetry.space_group_name_H-M   'P 1'
#
loop_
_entity.id
_entity.type
_entity.pdbx_description
1 polymer ?
#
loop_
_entity_poly.entity_id
_entity_poly.type
_entity_poly.pdbx_seq_one_letter_code
_entity_poly.pdbx_strand_id
1 'polypeptide(L)'
;MENPKRFETYLHSELQFIWLQFLPSSRNYFCSYCSFYGSETDIVIVDGVEARNLVASGHHRYLDVRMEEDFEKGHLEGALNVPYYSSVTPREKVKNLEFIEQVSSLLRHEEPFIVGCRTGVRAKRATIDLLNAGFTNVKYLAGGYTAWLKSGIEDTSSI
;
A
#
# COMPACT_ATOMS: atom_id res chain seq x y z
N MET A 1 37.46 9.72 58.76
CA MET A 1 38.34 9.37 57.62
C MET A 1 37.50 9.50 56.37
N GLU A 2 37.44 10.72 55.85
CA GLU A 2 36.62 11.07 54.69
C GLU A 2 37.53 11.12 53.47
N ASN A 3 37.13 10.46 52.39
CA ASN A 3 37.72 10.68 51.07
C ASN A 3 36.62 10.69 50.01
N PRO A 4 36.42 11.81 49.29
CA PRO A 4 35.33 12.04 48.36
C PRO A 4 35.68 11.60 46.93
N LYS A 5 34.66 11.30 46.11
CA LYS A 5 34.80 11.42 44.65
C LYS A 5 33.71 12.29 44.05
N ARG A 6 34.22 13.33 43.41
CA ARG A 6 33.62 14.50 42.78
C ARG A 6 33.40 14.21 41.29
N PHE A 7 32.24 14.60 40.80
CA PHE A 7 31.90 14.71 39.37
C PHE A 7 32.40 16.04 38.78
N GLU A 8 32.33 16.14 37.44
CA GLU A 8 32.58 17.29 36.55
C GLU A 8 33.99 17.36 35.92
N THR A 9 34.25 17.70 34.65
CA THR A 9 33.48 18.23 33.49
C THR A 9 34.48 18.39 32.29
N TYR A 10 33.98 18.82 31.12
CA TYR A 10 34.63 19.60 30.03
C TYR A 10 35.41 18.91 28.88
N LEU A 11 34.82 19.07 27.68
CA LEU A 11 35.37 19.63 26.41
C LEU A 11 36.90 19.77 26.24
N HIS A 12 37.46 19.25 25.13
CA HIS A 12 37.97 20.06 24.01
C HIS A 12 38.53 19.21 22.84
N SER A 13 38.19 19.70 21.65
CA SER A 13 38.86 19.71 20.34
C SER A 13 40.28 19.14 20.14
N GLU A 14 40.47 18.63 18.91
CA GLU A 14 41.69 18.62 18.08
C GLU A 14 42.80 17.63 18.43
N LEU A 15 42.93 16.56 17.64
CA LEU A 15 44.26 16.07 17.24
C LEU A 15 44.28 15.65 15.77
N GLN A 16 45.34 16.16 15.14
CA GLN A 16 45.68 16.21 13.73
C GLN A 16 46.15 14.88 13.15
N PHE A 17 45.88 14.71 11.86
CA PHE A 17 46.74 14.15 10.80
C PHE A 17 47.84 13.15 11.19
N ILE A 18 47.67 11.89 10.77
CA ILE A 18 48.80 11.07 10.27
C ILE A 18 48.44 10.48 8.91
N TRP A 19 49.43 10.58 8.03
CA TRP A 19 49.45 10.40 6.59
C TRP A 19 49.55 8.93 6.14
N LEU A 20 48.81 8.65 5.06
CA LEU A 20 49.21 7.94 3.84
C LEU A 20 49.68 6.46 3.85
N GLN A 21 49.03 5.75 2.92
CA GLN A 21 49.47 4.59 2.14
C GLN A 21 49.44 3.23 2.80
N PHE A 22 48.43 2.44 2.43
CA PHE A 22 48.64 1.17 1.72
C PHE A 22 47.34 0.81 0.99
N LEU A 23 47.29 1.05 -0.33
CA LEU A 23 46.30 0.45 -1.22
C LEU A 23 46.88 -0.86 -1.75
N PRO A 24 46.34 -2.03 -1.35
CA PRO A 24 46.36 -3.20 -2.21
C PRO A 24 45.08 -3.25 -3.03
N SER A 25 45.32 -3.19 -4.34
CA SER A 25 44.53 -3.69 -5.46
C SER A 25 43.43 -4.72 -5.12
N SER A 26 42.30 -4.56 -5.81
CA SER A 26 41.32 -5.59 -6.17
C SER A 26 40.51 -6.25 -5.04
N ARG A 27 39.37 -5.63 -4.73
CA ARG A 27 38.11 -6.36 -4.49
C ARG A 27 36.92 -5.39 -4.58
N ASN A 28 36.03 -5.66 -5.52
CA ASN A 28 34.76 -4.98 -5.70
C ASN A 28 33.96 -4.97 -4.39
N TYR A 29 33.95 -3.84 -3.69
CA TYR A 29 32.92 -3.57 -2.70
C TYR A 29 31.77 -2.91 -3.45
N PHE A 30 30.88 -3.76 -3.94
CA PHE A 30 29.59 -3.37 -4.51
C PHE A 30 28.86 -2.54 -3.45
N CYS A 31 28.49 -1.31 -3.82
CA CYS A 31 27.78 -0.37 -2.97
C CYS A 31 26.46 -1.01 -2.50
N SER A 32 26.42 -1.52 -1.26
CA SER A 32 25.22 -2.12 -0.63
C SER A 32 24.36 -1.07 0.07
N TYR A 33 24.17 0.08 -0.57
CA TYR A 33 23.03 0.95 -0.32
C TYR A 33 22.36 1.15 -1.68
N CYS A 34 21.73 0.08 -2.18
CA CYS A 34 20.85 0.18 -3.32
C CYS A 34 19.77 1.21 -3.01
N SER A 35 19.80 2.27 -3.81
CA SER A 35 18.81 3.31 -3.91
C SER A 35 17.40 2.73 -3.78
N PHE A 36 16.63 3.32 -2.88
CA PHE A 36 15.19 3.22 -2.82
C PHE A 36 14.63 3.81 -4.12
N TYR A 37 14.63 3.04 -5.20
CA TYR A 37 13.97 3.36 -6.45
C TYR A 37 12.47 3.24 -6.20
N GLY A 38 11.84 4.35 -5.85
CA GLY A 38 10.41 4.50 -6.07
C GLY A 38 10.16 4.44 -7.57
N SER A 39 9.80 3.26 -8.07
CA SER A 39 9.28 3.13 -9.43
C SER A 39 7.99 3.92 -9.53
N GLU A 40 7.86 4.75 -10.57
CA GLU A 40 6.59 5.35 -10.96
C GLU A 40 5.66 4.22 -11.38
N THR A 41 4.81 3.76 -10.44
CA THR A 41 3.87 2.68 -10.71
C THR A 41 2.73 3.23 -11.57
N ASP A 42 2.55 2.72 -12.78
CA ASP A 42 1.39 3.04 -13.61
C ASP A 42 0.12 2.51 -12.94
N ILE A 43 -0.64 3.41 -12.31
CA ILE A 43 -1.89 3.05 -11.66
C ILE A 43 -3.01 3.08 -12.68
N VAL A 44 -3.58 1.91 -12.97
CA VAL A 44 -4.75 1.80 -13.85
C VAL A 44 -6.03 2.08 -13.06
N ILE A 45 -6.83 3.00 -13.60
CA ILE A 45 -8.10 3.45 -13.00
C ILE A 45 -9.22 2.99 -13.92
N VAL A 46 -10.28 2.44 -13.33
CA VAL A 46 -11.51 2.05 -14.05
C VAL A 46 -12.69 2.85 -13.53
N ASP A 47 -13.63 3.19 -14.41
CA ASP A 47 -14.90 3.81 -14.00
C ASP A 47 -15.94 2.75 -13.54
N GLY A 48 -17.11 3.22 -13.10
CA GLY A 48 -18.16 2.36 -12.57
C GLY A 48 -18.83 1.46 -13.60
N VAL A 49 -18.82 1.81 -14.89
CA VAL A 49 -19.42 1.01 -15.97
C VAL A 49 -18.41 -0.03 -16.43
N GLU A 50 -17.16 0.39 -16.64
CA GLU A 50 -16.07 -0.51 -17.00
C GLU A 50 -15.85 -1.58 -15.92
N ALA A 51 -15.82 -1.18 -14.64
CA ALA A 51 -15.66 -2.13 -13.54
C ALA A 51 -16.77 -3.20 -13.53
N ARG A 52 -18.02 -2.82 -13.84
CA ARG A 52 -19.14 -3.79 -13.94
C ARG A 52 -18.91 -4.79 -15.04
N ASN A 53 -18.55 -4.32 -16.23
CA ASN A 53 -18.29 -5.18 -17.37
C ASN A 53 -17.15 -6.16 -17.07
N LEU A 54 -16.08 -5.69 -16.42
CA LEU A 54 -14.95 -6.52 -16.03
C LEU A 54 -15.33 -7.59 -14.98
N VAL A 55 -16.12 -7.23 -13.96
CA VAL A 55 -16.60 -8.19 -12.96
C VAL A 55 -17.61 -9.17 -13.57
N ALA A 56 -18.55 -8.69 -14.38
CA ALA A 56 -19.57 -9.50 -15.05
C ALA A 56 -18.97 -10.48 -16.06
N SER A 57 -17.84 -10.14 -16.68
CA SER A 57 -17.10 -11.07 -17.55
C SER A 57 -16.53 -12.28 -16.80
N GLY A 58 -16.53 -12.27 -15.46
CA GLY A 58 -15.97 -13.32 -14.61
C GLY A 58 -14.43 -13.35 -14.60
N HIS A 59 -13.77 -12.50 -15.38
CA HIS A 59 -12.32 -12.47 -15.49
C HIS A 59 -11.64 -11.59 -14.44
N HIS A 60 -12.36 -10.68 -13.77
CA HIS A 60 -11.77 -9.80 -12.75
C HIS A 60 -12.51 -9.99 -11.42
N ARG A 61 -11.74 -10.26 -10.36
CA ARG A 61 -12.27 -10.30 -9.00
C ARG A 61 -12.36 -8.89 -8.43
N TYR A 62 -13.20 -8.71 -7.43
CA TYR A 62 -13.36 -7.44 -6.73
C TYR A 62 -12.86 -7.56 -5.29
N LEU A 63 -11.92 -6.68 -4.91
CA LEU A 63 -11.37 -6.57 -3.57
C LEU A 63 -11.91 -5.30 -2.90
N ASP A 64 -12.75 -5.46 -1.90
CA ASP A 64 -13.26 -4.38 -1.07
C ASP A 64 -12.32 -4.12 0.11
N VAL A 65 -11.74 -2.92 0.17
CA VAL A 65 -10.81 -2.51 1.22
C VAL A 65 -11.43 -1.67 2.32
N ARG A 66 -12.77 -1.67 2.40
CA ARG A 66 -13.51 -1.07 3.53
C ARG A 66 -13.38 -1.94 4.78
N MET A 67 -13.80 -1.37 5.91
CA MET A 67 -13.94 -2.14 7.14
C MET A 67 -15.05 -3.19 6.97
N GLU A 68 -14.97 -4.26 7.73
CA GLU A 68 -15.93 -5.37 7.67
C GLU A 68 -17.36 -4.89 7.92
N GLU A 69 -17.58 -3.96 8.85
CA GLU A 69 -18.91 -3.45 9.18
C GLU A 69 -19.52 -2.61 8.05
N ASP A 70 -18.70 -2.03 7.17
CA ASP A 70 -19.17 -1.37 5.95
C ASP A 70 -19.48 -2.39 4.84
N PHE A 71 -18.77 -3.51 4.81
CA PHE A 71 -18.93 -4.59 3.84
C PHE A 71 -20.21 -5.40 4.12
N GLU A 72 -20.47 -5.73 5.37
CA GLU A 72 -21.68 -6.44 5.82
C GLU A 72 -22.98 -5.69 5.50
N LYS A 73 -22.95 -4.35 5.50
CA LYS A 73 -24.11 -3.50 5.13
C LYS A 73 -24.47 -3.60 3.65
N GLY A 74 -23.56 -4.09 2.82
CA GLY A 74 -23.76 -4.20 1.38
C GLY A 74 -22.43 -4.21 0.64
N HIS A 75 -22.30 -5.18 -0.25
CA HIS A 75 -21.12 -5.40 -1.08
C HIS A 75 -21.52 -6.04 -2.41
N LEU A 76 -20.56 -6.12 -3.33
CA LEU A 76 -20.74 -6.80 -4.62
C LEU A 76 -20.74 -8.31 -4.39
N GLU A 77 -21.58 -9.04 -5.12
CA GLU A 77 -21.59 -10.50 -5.07
C GLU A 77 -20.23 -11.07 -5.48
N GLY A 78 -19.71 -12.03 -4.69
CA GLY A 78 -18.39 -12.63 -4.92
C GLY A 78 -17.19 -11.72 -4.58
N ALA A 79 -17.42 -10.54 -4.01
CA ALA A 79 -16.34 -9.68 -3.55
C ALA A 79 -15.56 -10.29 -2.37
N LEU A 80 -14.25 -10.07 -2.36
CA LEU A 80 -13.39 -10.33 -1.22
C LEU A 80 -13.31 -9.08 -0.35
N ASN A 81 -13.35 -9.24 0.98
CA ASN A 81 -13.08 -8.12 1.89
C ASN A 81 -11.73 -8.30 2.58
N VAL A 82 -10.85 -7.31 2.42
CA VAL A 82 -9.61 -7.20 3.20
C VAL A 82 -9.46 -5.73 3.62
N PRO A 83 -9.76 -5.38 4.88
CA PRO A 83 -9.68 -4.00 5.34
C PRO A 83 -8.26 -3.41 5.22
N TYR A 84 -8.15 -2.27 4.54
CA TYR A 84 -6.87 -1.55 4.43
C TYR A 84 -6.44 -0.89 5.75
N TYR A 85 -7.41 -0.54 6.58
CA TYR A 85 -7.20 -0.03 7.93
C TYR A 85 -7.66 -1.07 8.93
N SER A 86 -6.90 -1.25 10.02
CA SER A 86 -7.31 -2.10 11.15
C SER A 86 -8.26 -1.34 12.10
N SER A 87 -8.14 -0.01 12.15
CA SER A 87 -9.03 0.84 12.92
C SER A 87 -9.22 2.20 12.25
N VAL A 88 -10.45 2.71 12.29
CA VAL A 88 -10.83 4.03 11.79
C VAL A 88 -11.63 4.74 12.86
N THR A 89 -11.04 5.78 13.45
CA THR A 89 -11.69 6.68 14.41
C THR A 89 -11.75 8.10 13.83
N PRO A 90 -12.54 9.02 14.43
CA PRO A 90 -12.53 10.42 14.02
C PRO A 90 -11.16 11.10 14.16
N ARG A 91 -10.25 10.56 14.97
CA ARG A 91 -8.94 11.13 15.27
C ARG A 91 -7.81 10.45 14.50
N GLU A 92 -7.96 9.17 14.19
CA GLU A 92 -6.86 8.35 13.69
C GLU A 92 -7.35 7.25 12.75
N LYS A 93 -6.49 6.91 11.78
CA LYS A 93 -6.65 5.75 10.89
C LYS A 93 -5.39 4.91 10.99
N VAL A 94 -5.51 3.70 11.51
CA VAL A 94 -4.39 2.77 11.70
C VAL A 94 -4.33 1.84 10.49
N LYS A 95 -3.21 1.84 9.77
CA LYS A 95 -2.99 0.94 8.61
C LYS A 95 -2.93 -0.51 9.09
N ASN A 96 -3.60 -1.38 8.37
CA ASN A 96 -3.44 -2.82 8.55
C ASN A 96 -2.07 -3.24 8.01
N LEU A 97 -1.17 -3.67 8.90
CA LEU A 97 0.19 -4.08 8.53
C LEU A 97 0.21 -5.43 7.80
N GLU A 98 -0.79 -6.27 8.04
CA GLU A 98 -0.95 -7.59 7.43
C GLU A 98 -1.71 -7.53 6.10
N PHE A 99 -2.11 -6.34 5.64
CA PHE A 99 -2.94 -6.15 4.44
C PHE A 99 -2.39 -6.89 3.23
N ILE A 100 -1.09 -6.76 2.94
CA ILE A 100 -0.47 -7.39 1.78
C ILE A 100 -0.47 -8.91 1.90
N GLU A 101 -0.11 -9.44 3.08
CA GLU A 101 -0.10 -10.88 3.34
C GLU A 101 -1.50 -11.49 3.21
N GLN A 102 -2.51 -10.82 3.78
CA GLN A 102 -3.90 -11.23 3.67
C GLN A 102 -4.36 -11.25 2.20
N VAL A 103 -4.02 -10.24 1.40
CA VAL A 103 -4.34 -10.22 -0.04
C VAL A 103 -3.60 -11.33 -0.79
N SER A 104 -2.29 -11.53 -0.55
CA SER A 104 -1.50 -12.59 -1.19
C SER A 104 -1.99 -14.01 -0.84
N SER A 105 -2.65 -14.19 0.31
CA SER A 105 -3.29 -15.47 0.67
C SER A 105 -4.57 -15.77 -0.12
N LEU A 106 -5.22 -14.75 -0.67
CA LEU A 106 -6.51 -14.84 -1.37
C LEU A 106 -6.40 -14.70 -2.89
N LEU A 107 -5.38 -13.99 -3.35
CA LEU A 107 -5.18 -13.57 -4.75
C LEU A 107 -3.72 -13.78 -5.15
N ARG A 108 -3.50 -14.30 -6.36
CA ARG A 108 -2.15 -14.41 -6.93
C ARG A 108 -1.69 -13.06 -7.48
N HIS A 109 -0.38 -12.84 -7.55
CA HIS A 109 0.21 -11.57 -7.97
C HIS A 109 -0.10 -11.20 -9.43
N GLU A 110 -0.32 -12.20 -10.29
CA GLU A 110 -0.65 -12.03 -11.71
C GLU A 110 -2.16 -12.01 -11.99
N GLU A 111 -2.98 -12.27 -10.97
CA GLU A 111 -4.42 -12.36 -11.13
C GLU A 111 -5.01 -10.95 -11.33
N PRO A 112 -5.86 -10.74 -12.36
CA PRO A 112 -6.58 -9.48 -12.53
C PRO A 112 -7.64 -9.27 -11.44
N PHE A 113 -7.53 -8.17 -10.71
CA PHE A 113 -8.58 -7.74 -9.79
C PHE A 113 -8.73 -6.22 -9.69
N ILE A 114 -9.90 -5.81 -9.25
CA ILE A 114 -10.29 -4.42 -9.06
C ILE A 114 -10.40 -4.14 -7.56
N VAL A 115 -9.71 -3.11 -7.11
CA VAL A 115 -9.73 -2.63 -5.74
C VAL A 115 -10.79 -1.54 -5.60
N GLY A 116 -11.67 -1.71 -4.62
CA GLY A 116 -12.76 -0.80 -4.34
C GLY A 116 -12.77 -0.35 -2.89
N CYS A 117 -13.22 0.89 -2.68
CA CYS A 117 -13.58 1.37 -1.35
C CYS A 117 -14.81 2.25 -1.46
N ARG A 118 -15.19 3.00 -0.43
CA ARG A 118 -16.38 3.86 -0.49
C ARG A 118 -16.33 4.94 -1.58
N THR A 119 -15.20 5.67 -1.69
CA THR A 119 -15.05 6.85 -2.58
C THR A 119 -13.85 6.79 -3.53
N GLY A 120 -13.07 5.69 -3.52
CA GLY A 120 -11.85 5.52 -4.33
C GLY A 120 -10.54 5.92 -3.66
N VAL A 121 -10.54 6.84 -2.68
CA VAL A 121 -9.29 7.35 -2.06
C VAL A 121 -8.49 6.26 -1.36
N ARG A 122 -9.16 5.39 -0.59
CA ARG A 122 -8.49 4.25 0.07
C ARG A 122 -8.03 3.20 -0.94
N ALA A 123 -8.81 2.98 -2.00
CA ALA A 123 -8.49 2.00 -3.02
C ALA A 123 -7.22 2.40 -3.76
N LYS A 124 -7.06 3.69 -4.12
CA LYS A 124 -5.82 4.21 -4.71
C LYS A 124 -4.58 3.89 -3.85
N ARG A 125 -4.65 4.10 -2.52
CA ARG A 125 -3.52 3.81 -1.61
C ARG A 125 -3.23 2.31 -1.53
N ALA A 126 -4.28 1.50 -1.38
CA ALA A 126 -4.16 0.05 -1.36
C ALA A 126 -3.53 -0.48 -2.67
N THR A 127 -3.95 0.05 -3.83
CA THR A 127 -3.37 -0.32 -5.12
C THR A 127 -1.89 0.03 -5.23
N ILE A 128 -1.47 1.22 -4.77
CA ILE A 128 -0.04 1.57 -4.74
C ILE A 128 0.75 0.57 -3.90
N ASP A 129 0.26 0.25 -2.70
CA ASP A 129 0.91 -0.71 -1.81
C ASP A 129 0.99 -2.11 -2.44
N LEU A 130 -0.05 -2.54 -3.16
CA LEU A 130 -0.10 -3.82 -3.87
C LEU A 130 0.86 -3.86 -5.06
N LEU A 131 0.91 -2.80 -5.87
CA LEU A 131 1.86 -2.70 -6.98
C LEU A 131 3.31 -2.75 -6.47
N ASN A 132 3.60 -2.04 -5.38
CA ASN A 132 4.90 -2.09 -4.71
C ASN A 132 5.23 -3.47 -4.11
N ALA A 133 4.21 -4.24 -3.73
CA ALA A 133 4.36 -5.62 -3.25
C ALA A 133 4.54 -6.64 -4.40
N GLY A 134 4.50 -6.20 -5.66
CA GLY A 134 4.73 -7.05 -6.83
C GLY A 134 3.47 -7.59 -7.50
N PHE A 135 2.28 -7.11 -7.12
CA PHE A 135 1.07 -7.38 -7.90
C PHE A 135 1.12 -6.63 -9.22
N THR A 136 0.78 -7.30 -10.32
CA THR A 136 1.00 -6.75 -11.68
C THR A 136 -0.29 -6.28 -12.36
N ASN A 137 -1.43 -6.84 -11.99
CA ASN A 137 -2.72 -6.58 -12.66
C ASN A 137 -3.77 -6.02 -11.69
N VAL A 138 -3.41 -4.92 -11.04
CA VAL A 138 -4.26 -4.25 -10.05
C VAL A 138 -4.85 -2.98 -10.65
N LYS A 139 -6.17 -2.93 -10.68
CA LYS A 139 -6.93 -1.74 -11.07
C LYS A 139 -7.66 -1.19 -9.85
N TYR A 140 -7.98 0.09 -9.80
CA TYR A 140 -8.91 0.59 -8.77
C TYR A 140 -10.10 1.33 -9.36
N LEU A 141 -11.23 1.22 -8.66
CA LEU A 141 -12.48 1.84 -9.06
C LEU A 141 -12.49 3.34 -8.69
N ALA A 142 -12.55 4.20 -9.69
CA ALA A 142 -12.80 5.62 -9.53
C ALA A 142 -14.17 5.86 -8.89
N GLY A 143 -14.22 6.72 -7.86
CA GLY A 143 -15.45 6.99 -7.11
C GLY A 143 -15.94 5.84 -6.21
N GLY A 144 -15.28 4.68 -6.25
CA GLY A 144 -15.54 3.54 -5.37
C GLY A 144 -16.96 2.98 -5.47
N TYR A 145 -17.41 2.36 -4.40
CA TYR A 145 -18.73 1.73 -4.27
C TYR A 145 -19.88 2.69 -4.59
N THR A 146 -19.74 3.99 -4.32
CA THR A 146 -20.77 4.97 -4.70
C THR A 146 -20.91 5.13 -6.21
N ALA A 147 -19.80 5.10 -6.96
CA ALA A 147 -19.84 5.12 -8.41
C ALA A 147 -20.37 3.80 -8.96
N TRP A 148 -19.99 2.67 -8.34
CA TRP A 148 -20.56 1.37 -8.66
C TRP A 148 -22.09 1.38 -8.55
N LEU A 149 -22.66 1.86 -7.44
CA LEU A 149 -24.12 1.89 -7.28
C LEU A 149 -24.80 2.75 -8.36
N LYS A 150 -24.23 3.90 -8.69
CA LYS A 150 -24.78 4.80 -9.72
C LYS A 150 -24.81 4.16 -11.10
N SER A 151 -23.75 3.47 -11.51
CA SER A 151 -23.68 2.85 -12.83
C SER A 151 -24.74 1.75 -13.07
N GLY A 152 -25.44 1.29 -12.04
CA GLY A 152 -26.53 0.32 -12.20
C GLY A 152 -27.91 0.91 -12.23
N ILE A 153 -28.02 2.15 -11.78
CA ILE A 153 -29.25 2.90 -11.89
C ILE A 153 -29.38 3.41 -13.32
N GLU A 154 -28.28 3.87 -13.93
CA GLU A 154 -28.29 4.39 -15.30
C GLU A 154 -28.68 3.35 -16.36
N ASP A 155 -28.30 2.07 -16.17
CA ASP A 155 -28.74 0.96 -17.04
C ASP A 155 -30.27 0.73 -16.99
N THR A 156 -30.94 1.09 -15.89
CA THR A 156 -32.39 0.87 -15.73
C THR A 156 -33.27 2.03 -16.15
N SER A 157 -32.70 3.23 -16.34
CA SER A 157 -33.44 4.44 -16.74
C SER A 157 -33.61 4.62 -18.26
N SER A 158 -33.22 3.62 -19.05
CA SER A 158 -33.36 3.63 -20.52
C SER A 158 -34.56 2.83 -21.05
N ILE A 159 -35.59 2.61 -20.24
CA ILE A 159 -36.83 1.90 -20.63
C ILE A 159 -38.02 2.84 -20.62
#